data_AF-A0A0Q8Q7J8-F1
#
_entry.id   AF-A0A0Q8Q7J8-F1
#
_cell.length_a   1.000
_cell.length_b   1.000
_cell.length_c   1.000
_cell.angle_alpha   90.00
_cell.angle_beta   90.00
_cell.angle_gamma   90.00
#
_symmetry.space_group_name_H-M   'P 1'
#
loop_
_entity.id
_entity.type
_entity.pdbx_description
1 polymer ?
#
loop_
_entity_poly.entity_id
_entity_poly.type
_entity_poly.pdbx_seq_one_letter_code
_entity_poly.pdbx_strand_id
1 'polypeptide(L)' 'MSGIGLLIPIALLLGLSGLGAFIWSLSHGQFDDLEGAGERILIDDEDGGPIGS' A
#
# COMPACT_ATOMS: atom_id res chain seq x y z
N MET A 1 -11.47 -4.21 39.14
CA MET A 1 -12.41 -3.82 38.07
C MET A 1 -11.71 -4.11 36.74
N SER A 2 -12.27 -4.99 35.91
CA SER A 2 -11.56 -5.51 34.72
C SER A 2 -11.53 -4.48 33.59
N GLY A 3 -10.34 -4.08 33.14
CA GLY A 3 -10.16 -3.11 32.04
C GLY A 3 -10.59 -3.63 30.66
N ILE A 4 -10.90 -4.92 30.55
CA ILE A 4 -11.32 -5.57 29.31
C ILE A 4 -12.59 -4.91 28.73
N GLY A 5 -13.51 -4.44 29.59
CA GLY A 5 -14.74 -3.76 29.14
C GLY A 5 -14.48 -2.47 28.34
N LEU A 6 -13.36 -1.79 28.57
CA LEU A 6 -12.94 -0.60 27.83
C LEU A 6 -12.04 -0.96 26.65
N LEU A 7 -11.18 -1.97 26.80
CA LEU A 7 -10.21 -2.35 25.78
C LEU A 7 -10.85 -3.00 24.54
N ILE A 8 -11.92 -3.78 24.71
CA ILE A 8 -12.64 -4.41 23.58
C ILE A 8 -13.16 -3.36 22.59
N PRO A 9 -13.97 -2.35 23.00
CA PRO A 9 -14.48 -1.37 22.04
C PRO A 9 -13.38 -0.52 21.42
N ILE A 10 -12.32 -0.18 22.17
CA ILE A 10 -11.16 0.54 21.62
C ILE A 10 -10.46 -0.28 20.55
N ALA A 11 -10.19 -1.57 20.81
CA ALA A 11 -9.54 -2.45 19.84
C ALA A 11 -10.37 -2.63 18.57
N LEU A 12 -11.70 -2.77 18.69
CA LEU A 12 -12.60 -2.85 17.55
C LEU A 12 -12.60 -1.56 16.72
N LEU A 13 -12.65 -0.40 17.36
CA LEU A 13 -12.59 0.89 16.68
C LEU A 13 -11.25 1.09 15.96
N LEU A 14 -10.14 0.76 16.62
CA LEU A 14 -8.82 0.82 16.01
C LEU A 14 -8.71 -0.12 14.82
N GLY A 15 -9.16 -1.37 14.95
CA GLY A 15 -9.17 -2.34 13.85
C GLY A 15 -10.02 -1.88 12.66
N LEU A 16 -11.25 -1.41 12.91
CA LEU A 16 -12.13 -0.88 11.87
C LEU A 16 -11.56 0.36 11.19
N SER A 17 -10.96 1.29 11.97
CA SER A 17 -10.33 2.49 11.42
C SER A 17 -9.14 2.15 10.53
N GLY A 18 -8.28 1.21 10.95
CA GLY A 18 -7.14 0.75 10.16
C GLY A 18 -7.57 0.05 8.88
N LEU A 19 -8.58 -0.82 8.96
CA LEU A 19 -9.14 -1.49 7.77
C LEU A 19 -9.79 -0.49 6.81
N GLY A 20 -10.54 0.48 7.33
CA GLY A 20 -11.15 1.54 6.52
C GLY A 20 -10.11 2.41 5.82
N ALA A 21 -9.06 2.82 6.54
CA ALA A 21 -7.94 3.58 5.98
C ALA A 21 -7.18 2.78 4.91
N PHE A 22 -6.99 1.48 5.11
CA PHE A 22 -6.34 0.60 4.14
C PHE A 22 -7.16 0.47 2.85
N ILE A 23 -8.48 0.21 2.97
CA ILE A 23 -9.37 0.13 1.80
C ILE A 23 -9.45 1.48 1.07
N TRP A 24 -9.50 2.60 1.82
CA TRP A 24 -9.46 3.94 1.25
C TRP A 24 -8.14 4.21 0.51
N SER A 25 -6.99 3.77 1.05
CA SER A 25 -5.69 3.89 0.37
C SER A 25 -5.63 3.10 -0.93
N LEU A 26 -6.24 1.91 -0.98
CA LEU A 26 -6.33 1.10 -2.20
C LEU A 26 -7.22 1.77 -3.25
N SER A 27 -8.34 2.36 -2.85
CA SER A 27 -9.26 3.03 -3.78
C SER A 27 -8.74 4.36 -4.34
N HIS A 28 -7.78 5.00 -3.66
CA HIS A 28 -7.17 6.27 -4.10
C HIS A 28 -6.15 6.12 -5.22
N GLY A 29 -5.97 4.92 -5.79
CA GLY A 29 -5.17 4.73 -7.00
C GLY A 29 -3.67 5.00 -6.82
N GLN A 30 -3.17 5.13 -5.58
CA GLN A 30 -1.74 5.32 -5.33
C GLN A 30 -0.87 4.11 -5.71
N PHE A 31 -1.50 2.99 -6.07
CA PHE A 31 -0.84 1.82 -6.64
C PHE A 31 -0.67 1.90 -8.15
N ASP A 32 -1.45 2.72 -8.85
CA ASP A 32 -1.36 2.90 -10.32
C ASP A 32 -0.01 3.54 -10.70
N ASP A 33 0.50 4.44 -9.85
CA ASP A 33 1.83 5.05 -10.00
C ASP A 33 2.98 4.05 -9.71
N LEU A 34 2.78 3.11 -8.76
CA LEU A 34 3.75 2.06 -8.46
C LEU A 34 3.80 0.98 -9.55
N GLU A 35 2.66 0.67 -10.18
CA GLU A 35 2.58 -0.26 -11.30
C GLU A 35 3.30 0.31 -12.54
N GLY A 36 3.13 1.61 -12.81
CA GLY A 36 3.91 2.31 -13.86
C GLY A 36 5.40 2.49 -13.56
N ALA A 37 5.79 2.68 -12.29
CA ALA A 37 7.19 2.73 -11.88
C ALA A 37 7.87 1.34 -11.90
N GLY A 38 7.13 0.30 -11.51
CA GLY A 38 7.54 -1.10 -11.56
C GLY A 38 7.79 -1.60 -12.98
N GLU A 39 6.91 -1.22 -13.92
CA GLU A 39 7.09 -1.53 -15.35
C GLU A 39 8.37 -0.89 -15.91
N ARG A 40 8.65 0.36 -15.51
CA ARG A 40 9.84 1.08 -15.98
C ARG A 40 11.13 0.48 -15.43
N ILE A 41 11.22 0.15 -14.13
CA ILE A 41 12.44 -0.43 -13.55
C ILE A 41 12.70 -1.86 -14.07
N LEU A 42 11.64 -2.62 -14.38
CA LEU A 42 11.77 -3.98 -14.90
C LEU A 42 12.22 -4.00 -16.37
N ILE A 43 11.78 -3.03 -17.18
CA ILE A 43 12.18 -2.91 -18.59
C ILE A 43 13.55 -2.25 -18.76
N ASP A 44 13.90 -1.26 -17.92
CA ASP A 44 15.15 -0.49 -18.03
C ASP A 44 16.40 -1.36 -17.74
N ASP A 45 16.26 -2.48 -17.02
CA ASP A 45 17.34 -3.46 -16.81
C ASP A 45 17.56 -4.41 -18.01
N GLU A 46 16.58 -4.56 -18.92
CA GLU A 46 16.71 -5.39 -20.14
C GLU A 46 17.15 -4.60 -21.37
N ASP A 47 16.93 -3.28 -21.40
CA ASP A 47 17.39 -2.40 -22.48
C ASP A 47 18.83 -1.92 -22.24
N GLY A 48 19.76 -2.88 -22.23
CA GLY A 48 21.14 -2.66 -22.64
C GLY A 48 21.19 -2.27 -24.12
N GLY A 49 20.82 -1.02 -24.41
CA GLY A 49 20.81 -0.45 -25.76
C GLY A 49 22.18 -0.59 -26.43
N PRO A 50 22.23 -0.76 -27.76
CA PRO A 50 23.47 -0.98 -28.47
C PRO A 50 24.39 0.22 -28.28
N ILE A 51 25.60 -0.06 -27.79
CA ILE A 51 26.78 0.80 -27.88
C ILE A 51 26.92 1.30 -29.32
N GLY A 52 26.33 2.46 -29.58
CA GLY A 52 26.39 3.19 -30.83
C GLY A 52 27.29 4.40 -30.68
N SER A 53 28.61 4.18 -30.82
CA SER A 53 29.59 4.99 -31.55
C SER A 53 31.01 4.48 -31.28
#